data_AF-Q1NCW3-F1
#
_entry.id   AF-Q1NCW3-F1
#
_cell.length_a   1.000
_cell.length_b   1.000
_cell.length_c   1.000
_cell.angle_alpha   90.00
_cell.angle_beta   90.00
_cell.angle_gamma   90.00
#
_symmetry.space_group_name_H-M   'P 1'
#
loop_
_entity.id
_entity.type
_entity.pdbx_description
1 polymer ?
#
loop_
_entity_poly.entity_id
_entity_poly.type
_entity_poly.pdbx_seq_one_letter_code
_entity_poly.pdbx_strand_id
1 'polypeptide(L)'
;MTDPVGDAVTTIHDKLDTSGWFNTVSNDETHDVVNTLTALPADQADQVVDRLAQSGDLDRVAHEVMDGDWFGNGGLSGDERRAFFADMAGKLDGDSLAALSDAFAGADNGGFDPVTELGQAVATHGSSQAKVDYIAAMKGGVDDATQAHYGLGYSSSQMQDAEATAVGDVLGSLRGSYAQLGFEAIGDKLPDVLTSATDGQLMTIASQAGASNSISWNADSFEAIMGAAASTYDPDLKAQVFDAGVQTLRAVRDTDSVLGGLTVVGKDETLRQMTDGLTAIIDSDTTGVMRELTYNQQTMDGSSFAAYAKEMLNQGREQELGQQMGRLQVGNYATENPVDYLNQVETVVGTDQERRANAGALGYFVGGVYAATTARSADVADQRETVTAILKSALTVVDKVASLGGPTGRVVAGGAAVGKEWMQIAVKNAIADEGAAAGIRLERGALPVNGQTGELGVGDAVASAFEDRLASVTRTAQP
;
A
#
# COMPACT_ATOMS: atom_id res chain seq x y z
N MET A 1 -2.16 -4.55 51.83
CA MET A 1 -1.57 -4.66 50.49
C MET A 1 -1.96 -3.39 49.78
N THR A 2 -1.01 -2.61 49.30
CA THR A 2 -1.28 -1.43 48.46
C THR A 2 -1.81 -1.93 47.13
N ASP A 3 -2.92 -1.37 46.64
CA ASP A 3 -3.45 -1.63 45.30
C ASP A 3 -2.99 -0.47 44.40
N PRO A 4 -1.78 -0.53 43.81
CA PRO A 4 -1.21 0.61 43.09
C PRO A 4 -2.09 1.07 41.93
N VAL A 5 -2.85 0.16 41.30
CA VAL A 5 -3.80 0.48 40.22
C VAL A 5 -5.00 1.23 40.79
N GLY A 6 -5.61 0.72 41.88
CA GLY A 6 -6.73 1.39 42.54
C GLY A 6 -6.35 2.76 43.12
N ASP A 7 -5.16 2.87 43.71
CA ASP A 7 -4.62 4.12 44.26
C ASP A 7 -4.39 5.15 43.15
N ALA A 8 -3.86 4.74 41.99
CA ALA A 8 -3.67 5.60 40.82
C ALA A 8 -5.00 6.07 40.22
N VAL A 9 -5.96 5.18 40.01
CA VAL A 9 -7.31 5.54 39.51
C VAL A 9 -7.98 6.54 40.45
N THR A 10 -7.92 6.31 41.76
CA THR A 10 -8.51 7.22 42.76
C THR A 10 -7.82 8.58 42.73
N THR A 11 -6.49 8.59 42.65
CA THR A 11 -5.71 9.84 42.57
C THR A 11 -6.07 10.66 41.32
N ILE A 12 -6.22 9.99 40.18
CA ILE A 12 -6.60 10.64 38.91
C ILE A 12 -8.04 11.16 39.01
N HIS A 13 -8.97 10.35 39.50
CA HIS A 13 -10.37 10.76 39.69
C HIS A 13 -10.50 11.98 40.61
N ASP A 14 -9.83 11.97 41.77
CA ASP A 14 -9.87 13.07 42.75
C ASP A 14 -9.29 14.38 42.17
N LYS A 15 -8.27 14.29 41.31
CA LYS A 15 -7.68 15.45 40.62
C LYS A 15 -8.56 16.01 39.51
N LEU A 16 -9.42 15.19 38.93
CA LEU A 16 -10.37 15.57 37.87
C LEU A 16 -11.76 15.95 38.43
N ASP A 17 -12.01 15.78 39.73
CA ASP A 17 -13.30 16.12 40.35
C ASP A 17 -13.48 17.64 40.48
N THR A 18 -14.29 18.18 39.57
CA THR A 18 -14.64 19.61 39.48
C THR A 18 -15.92 19.99 40.24
N SER A 19 -16.39 19.17 41.19
CA SER A 19 -17.67 19.36 41.91
C SER A 19 -17.80 20.63 42.78
N GLY A 20 -16.82 21.55 42.76
CA GLY A 20 -16.86 22.86 43.44
C GLY A 20 -17.19 24.05 42.52
N TRP A 21 -17.94 25.04 43.04
CA TRP A 21 -18.50 26.22 42.32
C TRP A 21 -17.50 27.03 41.45
N PHE A 22 -16.17 26.90 41.63
CA PHE A 22 -15.14 27.65 40.88
C PHE A 22 -13.95 26.80 40.37
N ASN A 23 -14.03 25.48 40.34
CA ASN A 23 -12.84 24.63 40.08
C ASN A 23 -12.68 24.26 38.60
N THR A 24 -11.72 24.92 37.94
CA THR A 24 -11.05 24.41 36.74
C THR A 24 -9.87 23.55 37.16
N VAL A 25 -9.58 22.45 36.45
CA VAL A 25 -8.33 21.69 36.65
C VAL A 25 -7.15 22.59 36.28
N SER A 26 -6.12 22.60 37.13
CA SER A 26 -4.90 23.40 36.90
C SER A 26 -3.84 22.61 36.13
N ASN A 27 -2.94 23.31 35.42
CA ASN A 27 -1.82 22.69 34.71
C ASN A 27 -0.97 21.76 35.60
N ASP A 28 -0.74 22.13 36.87
CA ASP A 28 -0.03 21.29 37.83
C ASP A 28 -0.80 19.97 38.10
N GLU A 29 -2.13 20.01 38.15
CA GLU A 29 -2.97 18.82 38.32
C GLU A 29 -2.96 17.94 37.06
N THR A 30 -3.00 18.54 35.86
CA THR A 30 -2.83 17.83 34.59
C THR A 30 -1.46 17.15 34.52
N HIS A 31 -0.39 17.84 34.89
CA HIS A 31 0.96 17.27 34.95
C HIS A 31 1.06 16.15 35.97
N ASP A 32 0.40 16.27 37.13
CA ASP A 32 0.37 15.20 38.12
C ASP A 32 -0.40 13.97 37.64
N VAL A 33 -1.50 14.13 36.90
CA VAL A 33 -2.25 13.02 36.28
C VAL A 33 -1.34 12.29 35.27
N VAL A 34 -0.68 13.04 34.38
CA VAL A 34 0.25 12.49 33.38
C VAL A 34 1.45 11.83 34.06
N ASN A 35 2.02 12.43 35.09
CA ASN A 35 3.12 11.85 35.87
C ASN A 35 2.69 10.57 36.58
N THR A 36 1.45 10.51 37.07
CA THR A 36 0.91 9.30 37.71
C THR A 36 0.84 8.15 36.71
N LEU A 37 0.33 8.39 35.49
CA LEU A 37 0.25 7.38 34.43
C LEU A 37 1.65 6.96 33.94
N THR A 38 2.53 7.92 33.67
CA THR A 38 3.87 7.66 33.11
C THR A 38 4.84 7.05 34.13
N ALA A 39 4.60 7.20 35.44
CA ALA A 39 5.40 6.53 36.47
C ALA A 39 5.06 5.04 36.64
N LEU A 40 3.90 4.59 36.13
CA LEU A 40 3.47 3.20 36.27
C LEU A 40 4.24 2.26 35.34
N PRO A 41 4.55 1.03 35.81
CA PRO A 41 4.92 -0.08 34.94
C PRO A 41 3.82 -0.40 33.92
N ALA A 42 4.21 -1.00 32.79
CA ALA A 42 3.30 -1.28 31.66
C ALA A 42 2.01 -2.00 32.08
N ASP A 43 2.11 -3.09 32.85
CA ASP A 43 0.96 -3.89 33.31
C ASP A 43 -0.01 -3.12 34.21
N GLN A 44 0.47 -2.11 34.92
CA GLN A 44 -0.33 -1.27 35.80
C GLN A 44 -0.90 -0.07 35.06
N ALA A 45 -0.12 0.55 34.17
CA ALA A 45 -0.59 1.65 33.33
C ALA A 45 -1.78 1.21 32.48
N ASP A 46 -1.68 0.04 31.86
CA ASP A 46 -2.72 -0.61 31.07
C ASP A 46 -4.02 -0.82 31.86
N GLN A 47 -3.93 -1.47 33.03
CA GLN A 47 -5.09 -1.65 33.92
C GLN A 47 -5.69 -0.34 34.43
N VAL A 48 -4.88 0.72 34.61
CA VAL A 48 -5.39 2.04 34.99
C VAL A 48 -6.15 2.66 33.83
N VAL A 49 -5.62 2.64 32.61
CA VAL A 49 -6.29 3.16 31.41
C VAL A 49 -7.64 2.44 31.18
N ASP A 50 -7.66 1.10 31.26
CA ASP A 50 -8.89 0.31 31.17
C ASP A 50 -9.95 0.74 32.19
N ARG A 51 -9.55 0.95 33.44
CA ARG A 51 -10.48 1.35 34.51
C ARG A 51 -10.98 2.78 34.31
N LEU A 52 -10.13 3.68 33.84
CA LEU A 52 -10.52 5.06 33.51
C LEU A 52 -11.47 5.11 32.31
N ALA A 53 -11.25 4.25 31.30
CA ALA A 53 -12.17 4.10 30.17
C ALA A 53 -13.54 3.62 30.65
N GLN A 54 -13.57 2.60 31.52
CA GLN A 54 -14.80 2.06 32.09
C GLN A 54 -15.57 3.05 32.98
N SER A 55 -14.86 3.96 33.68
CA SER A 55 -15.50 4.98 34.52
C SER A 55 -15.91 6.24 33.75
N GLY A 56 -15.43 6.42 32.52
CA GLY A 56 -15.57 7.66 31.74
C GLY A 56 -14.62 8.79 32.18
N ASP A 57 -13.68 8.50 33.08
CA ASP A 57 -12.66 9.48 33.48
C ASP A 57 -11.57 9.62 32.42
N LEU A 58 -11.40 8.64 31.51
CA LEU A 58 -10.44 8.73 30.41
C LEU A 58 -10.78 9.88 29.45
N ASP A 59 -12.07 10.09 29.15
CA ASP A 59 -12.53 11.22 28.35
C ASP A 59 -12.15 12.55 29.00
N ARG A 60 -12.24 12.64 30.33
CA ARG A 60 -11.84 13.83 31.08
C ARG A 60 -10.33 14.03 31.04
N VAL A 61 -9.55 12.96 31.20
CA VAL A 61 -8.08 13.02 31.01
C VAL A 61 -7.75 13.56 29.62
N ALA A 62 -8.41 13.07 28.58
CA ALA A 62 -8.18 13.53 27.21
C ALA A 62 -8.53 15.00 27.03
N HIS A 63 -9.68 15.47 27.57
CA HIS A 63 -10.04 16.88 27.55
C HIS A 63 -8.99 17.75 28.24
N GLU A 64 -8.55 17.40 29.45
CA GLU A 64 -7.56 18.20 30.20
C GLU A 64 -6.17 18.18 29.54
N VAL A 65 -5.78 17.08 28.89
CA VAL A 65 -4.54 17.02 28.10
C VAL A 65 -4.61 17.94 26.88
N MET A 66 -5.80 18.12 26.29
CA MET A 66 -6.03 18.92 25.09
C MET A 66 -6.37 20.39 25.35
N ASP A 67 -6.95 20.74 26.51
CA ASP A 67 -7.52 22.07 26.76
C ASP A 67 -6.44 23.15 26.83
N GLY A 68 -6.22 23.78 25.68
CA GLY A 68 -5.21 24.79 25.45
C GLY A 68 -5.63 26.23 25.77
N ASP A 69 -6.93 26.57 26.00
CA ASP A 69 -7.26 27.97 26.32
C ASP A 69 -8.61 28.35 26.99
N TRP A 70 -8.48 29.22 28.01
CA TRP A 70 -9.13 30.54 28.14
C TRP A 70 -8.21 31.44 29.00
N PHE A 71 -7.39 30.88 29.89
CA PHE A 71 -6.36 31.61 30.67
C PHE A 71 -5.00 30.88 30.74
N GLY A 72 -4.57 30.20 29.66
CA GLY A 72 -3.18 29.73 29.50
C GLY A 72 -2.58 28.82 30.58
N ASN A 73 -3.39 28.00 31.26
CA ASN A 73 -3.00 27.26 32.48
C ASN A 73 -3.57 25.82 32.57
N GLY A 74 -3.87 25.12 31.45
CA GLY A 74 -4.62 23.83 31.49
C GLY A 74 -3.90 22.60 30.93
N GLY A 75 -3.63 22.54 29.63
CA GLY A 75 -3.14 21.34 28.94
C GLY A 75 -1.62 21.19 28.78
N LEU A 76 -1.22 20.04 28.22
CA LEU A 76 0.17 19.77 27.85
C LEU A 76 0.57 20.59 26.62
N SER A 77 1.83 21.04 26.55
CA SER A 77 2.39 21.54 25.30
C SER A 77 2.45 20.42 24.24
N GLY A 78 2.57 20.77 22.96
CA GLY A 78 2.65 19.77 21.89
C GLY A 78 3.83 18.79 22.07
N ASP A 79 4.94 19.21 22.64
CA ASP A 79 6.09 18.34 22.90
C ASP A 79 5.85 17.41 24.11
N GLU A 80 5.21 17.92 25.17
CA GLU A 80 4.82 17.13 26.33
C GLU A 80 3.76 16.08 25.96
N ARG A 81 2.79 16.45 25.12
CA ARG A 81 1.77 15.54 24.61
C ARG A 81 2.39 14.41 23.77
N ARG A 82 3.32 14.73 22.87
CA ARG A 82 4.05 13.70 22.10
C ARG A 82 4.88 12.79 23.00
N ALA A 83 5.51 13.33 24.05
CA ALA A 83 6.25 12.52 25.02
C ALA A 83 5.31 11.58 25.80
N PHE A 84 4.13 12.07 26.20
CA PHE A 84 3.10 11.26 26.82
C PHE A 84 2.60 10.15 25.89
N PHE A 85 2.27 10.47 24.64
CA PHE A 85 1.84 9.46 23.64
C PHE A 85 2.92 8.42 23.37
N ALA A 86 4.19 8.82 23.29
CA ALA A 86 5.30 7.88 23.12
C ALA A 86 5.45 6.92 24.32
N ASP A 87 5.30 7.41 25.55
CA ASP A 87 5.35 6.57 26.76
C ASP A 87 4.18 5.59 26.81
N MET A 88 2.94 6.07 26.54
CA MET A 88 1.75 5.24 26.51
C MET A 88 1.83 4.19 25.39
N ALA A 89 2.20 4.58 24.17
CA ALA A 89 2.42 3.67 23.05
C ALA A 89 3.44 2.56 23.37
N GLY A 90 4.48 2.86 24.16
CA GLY A 90 5.47 1.87 24.58
C GLY A 90 5.01 0.91 25.67
N LYS A 91 3.88 1.18 26.35
CA LYS A 91 3.44 0.46 27.55
C LYS A 91 2.12 -0.27 27.39
N LEU A 92 1.17 0.34 26.71
CA LEU A 92 -0.21 -0.11 26.65
C LEU A 92 -0.42 -1.18 25.56
N ASP A 93 -1.46 -1.98 25.74
CA ASP A 93 -1.95 -2.88 24.71
C ASP A 93 -2.82 -2.16 23.65
N GLY A 94 -3.25 -2.90 22.62
CA GLY A 94 -3.99 -2.31 21.51
C GLY A 94 -5.37 -1.79 21.89
N ASP A 95 -6.06 -2.44 22.83
CA ASP A 95 -7.41 -2.05 23.27
C ASP A 95 -7.34 -0.77 24.12
N SER A 96 -6.38 -0.70 25.05
CA SER A 96 -6.10 0.52 25.84
C SER A 96 -5.67 1.69 24.97
N LEU A 97 -4.87 1.45 23.92
CA LEU A 97 -4.47 2.48 22.96
C LEU A 97 -5.65 2.97 22.11
N ALA A 98 -6.55 2.08 21.70
CA ALA A 98 -7.76 2.46 20.97
C ALA A 98 -8.71 3.26 21.86
N ALA A 99 -8.89 2.86 23.12
CA ALA A 99 -9.68 3.63 24.09
C ALA A 99 -9.11 5.05 24.31
N LEU A 100 -7.78 5.20 24.32
CA LEU A 100 -7.15 6.52 24.33
C LEU A 100 -7.45 7.30 23.05
N SER A 101 -7.32 6.69 21.87
CA SER A 101 -7.69 7.33 20.60
C SER A 101 -9.14 7.82 20.60
N ASP A 102 -10.09 7.00 21.04
CA ASP A 102 -11.51 7.36 21.15
C ASP A 102 -11.73 8.55 22.10
N ALA A 103 -11.07 8.55 23.26
CA ALA A 103 -11.16 9.63 24.24
C ALA A 103 -10.62 10.96 23.66
N PHE A 104 -9.51 10.92 22.92
CA PHE A 104 -8.96 12.09 22.23
C PHE A 104 -9.82 12.55 21.05
N ALA A 105 -10.45 11.62 20.34
CA ALA A 105 -11.39 11.94 19.27
C ALA A 105 -12.59 12.76 19.80
N GLY A 106 -13.10 12.39 20.97
CA GLY A 106 -14.18 13.09 21.66
C GLY A 106 -13.79 14.46 22.23
N ALA A 107 -12.52 14.67 22.57
CA ALA A 107 -12.03 15.89 23.23
C ALA A 107 -11.86 17.10 22.28
N ASP A 108 -11.59 16.89 20.99
CA ASP A 108 -11.21 17.96 20.05
C ASP A 108 -12.17 18.10 18.86
N ASN A 109 -13.50 18.22 19.09
CA ASN A 109 -14.52 18.49 18.06
C ASN A 109 -14.28 17.82 16.67
N GLY A 110 -13.77 16.58 16.64
CA GLY A 110 -13.28 15.92 15.42
C GLY A 110 -11.90 15.26 15.52
N GLY A 111 -11.08 15.56 16.55
CA GLY A 111 -10.05 14.63 17.03
C GLY A 111 -8.80 14.43 16.16
N PHE A 112 -8.70 15.10 15.02
CA PHE A 112 -7.78 14.69 13.96
C PHE A 112 -6.31 14.70 14.39
N ASP A 113 -5.82 15.83 14.92
CA ASP A 113 -4.44 15.98 15.35
C ASP A 113 -4.05 15.01 16.48
N PRO A 114 -4.79 14.89 17.61
CA PRO A 114 -4.37 14.01 18.69
C PRO A 114 -4.50 12.52 18.34
N VAL A 115 -5.50 12.10 17.55
CA VAL A 115 -5.63 10.70 17.11
C VAL A 115 -4.48 10.32 16.19
N THR A 116 -4.12 11.19 15.24
CA THR A 116 -2.99 10.93 14.33
C THR A 116 -1.64 10.98 15.05
N GLU A 117 -1.42 11.92 15.98
CA GLU A 117 -0.20 11.95 16.80
C GLU A 117 -0.05 10.69 17.68
N LEU A 118 -1.15 10.19 18.26
CA LEU A 118 -1.14 8.91 18.99
C LEU A 118 -0.87 7.73 18.04
N GLY A 119 -1.52 7.67 16.88
CA GLY A 119 -1.25 6.67 15.85
C GLY A 119 0.22 6.61 15.43
N GLN A 120 0.86 7.76 15.24
CA GLN A 120 2.30 7.86 14.94
C GLN A 120 3.17 7.39 16.12
N ALA A 121 2.78 7.69 17.35
CA ALA A 121 3.46 7.19 18.54
C ALA A 121 3.34 5.66 18.63
N VAL A 122 2.16 5.09 18.37
CA VAL A 122 1.95 3.63 18.29
C VAL A 122 2.78 3.02 17.18
N ALA A 123 2.81 3.63 15.99
CA ALA A 123 3.63 3.21 14.85
C ALA A 123 5.14 3.21 15.19
N THR A 124 5.60 4.12 16.04
CA THR A 124 7.03 4.27 16.37
C THR A 124 7.45 3.44 17.58
N HIS A 125 6.65 3.42 18.64
CA HIS A 125 7.01 2.91 19.96
C HIS A 125 6.24 1.65 20.37
N GLY A 126 5.10 1.38 19.74
CA GLY A 126 4.27 0.21 20.02
C GLY A 126 4.98 -1.11 19.75
N SER A 127 4.71 -2.09 20.60
CA SER A 127 5.09 -3.48 20.31
C SER A 127 4.36 -3.99 19.07
N SER A 128 4.94 -4.92 18.31
CA SER A 128 4.29 -5.44 17.09
C SER A 128 2.91 -6.03 17.33
N GLN A 129 2.68 -6.65 18.50
CA GLN A 129 1.38 -7.18 18.88
C GLN A 129 0.39 -6.06 19.20
N ALA A 130 0.79 -5.08 20.03
CA ALA A 130 -0.05 -3.93 20.37
C ALA A 130 -0.48 -3.15 19.11
N LYS A 131 0.39 -3.02 18.11
CA LYS A 131 0.05 -2.42 16.81
C LYS A 131 -1.05 -3.18 16.06
N VAL A 132 -1.00 -4.52 16.05
CA VAL A 132 -2.02 -5.35 15.40
C VAL A 132 -3.35 -5.25 16.15
N ASP A 133 -3.30 -5.32 17.48
CA ASP A 133 -4.48 -5.23 18.34
C ASP A 133 -5.12 -3.83 18.22
N TYR A 134 -4.31 -2.77 18.15
CA TYR A 134 -4.77 -1.40 17.91
C TYR A 134 -5.50 -1.27 16.57
N ILE A 135 -4.94 -1.81 15.48
CA ILE A 135 -5.61 -1.83 14.16
C ILE A 135 -6.97 -2.54 14.25
N ALA A 136 -7.02 -3.69 14.95
CA ALA A 136 -8.25 -4.46 15.10
C ALA A 136 -9.32 -3.71 15.90
N ALA A 137 -8.93 -3.02 16.97
CA ALA A 137 -9.83 -2.23 17.81
C ALA A 137 -10.33 -0.97 17.10
N MET A 138 -9.46 -0.24 16.41
CA MET A 138 -9.80 1.01 15.70
C MET A 138 -10.62 0.79 14.43
N LYS A 139 -10.65 -0.42 13.88
CA LYS A 139 -11.36 -0.74 12.62
C LYS A 139 -12.80 -0.24 12.56
N GLY A 140 -13.52 -0.25 13.69
CA GLY A 140 -14.91 0.18 13.76
C GLY A 140 -15.12 1.68 13.50
N GLY A 141 -14.09 2.50 13.74
CA GLY A 141 -14.10 3.95 13.54
C GLY A 141 -13.62 4.40 12.16
N VAL A 142 -12.92 3.53 11.41
CA VAL A 142 -12.39 3.86 10.08
C VAL A 142 -13.53 4.09 9.08
N ASP A 143 -13.55 5.26 8.46
CA ASP A 143 -14.51 5.61 7.40
C ASP A 143 -13.85 6.43 6.27
N ASP A 144 -14.57 6.57 5.15
CA ASP A 144 -14.20 7.50 4.07
C ASP A 144 -14.73 8.90 4.41
N ALA A 145 -14.01 9.61 5.30
CA ALA A 145 -14.41 10.93 5.78
C ALA A 145 -13.66 12.07 5.06
N THR A 146 -14.40 13.14 4.80
CA THR A 146 -13.82 14.41 4.34
C THR A 146 -14.15 15.49 5.36
N GLN A 147 -13.13 16.13 5.92
CA GLN A 147 -13.26 17.23 6.87
C GLN A 147 -13.22 18.57 6.15
N ALA A 148 -14.06 19.53 6.55
CA ALA A 148 -14.12 20.86 5.95
C ALA A 148 -13.84 21.96 6.98
N HIS A 149 -12.88 22.82 6.67
CA HIS A 149 -12.48 23.97 7.48
C HIS A 149 -12.88 25.26 6.76
N TYR A 150 -13.42 26.22 7.50
CA TYR A 150 -13.92 27.48 6.95
C TYR A 150 -13.35 28.69 7.70
N GLY A 151 -12.96 29.71 6.95
CA GLY A 151 -12.60 31.01 7.49
C GLY A 151 -13.02 32.17 6.59
N LEU A 152 -12.77 33.40 7.03
CA LEU A 152 -13.11 34.58 6.24
C LEU A 152 -12.25 34.63 4.96
N GLY A 153 -12.88 34.39 3.81
CA GLY A 153 -12.22 34.44 2.49
C GLY A 153 -11.46 33.18 2.10
N TYR A 154 -11.56 32.09 2.87
CA TYR A 154 -10.99 30.79 2.49
C TYR A 154 -11.84 29.62 3.03
N SER A 155 -11.76 28.48 2.35
CA SER A 155 -12.21 27.18 2.86
C SER A 155 -11.21 26.10 2.45
N SER A 156 -10.97 25.11 3.30
CA SER A 156 -10.21 23.92 2.94
C SER A 156 -11.02 22.66 3.23
N SER A 157 -10.74 21.59 2.49
CA SER A 157 -11.32 20.28 2.67
C SER A 157 -10.17 19.27 2.72
N GLN A 158 -10.08 18.52 3.80
CA GLN A 158 -9.10 17.46 3.99
C GLN A 158 -9.81 16.13 3.73
N MET A 159 -9.30 15.36 2.77
CA MET A 159 -9.83 14.07 2.34
C MET A 159 -9.20 12.97 3.19
N GLN A 160 -9.31 13.10 4.50
CA GLN A 160 -8.73 12.17 5.47
C GLN A 160 -9.67 11.96 6.64
N ASP A 161 -9.67 10.74 7.12
CA ASP A 161 -10.25 10.30 8.38
C ASP A 161 -9.12 10.11 9.41
N ALA A 162 -9.35 10.52 10.66
CA ALA A 162 -8.30 10.54 11.68
C ALA A 162 -7.89 9.11 12.06
N GLU A 163 -8.89 8.26 12.27
CA GLU A 163 -8.78 6.84 12.58
C GLU A 163 -8.14 6.09 11.42
N ALA A 164 -8.58 6.34 10.18
CA ALA A 164 -7.98 5.75 8.99
C ALA A 164 -6.51 6.16 8.82
N THR A 165 -6.16 7.41 9.13
CA THR A 165 -4.78 7.92 9.08
C THR A 165 -3.92 7.26 10.16
N ALA A 166 -4.39 7.22 11.41
CA ALA A 166 -3.70 6.56 12.51
C ALA A 166 -3.48 5.06 12.25
N VAL A 167 -4.53 4.36 11.80
CA VAL A 167 -4.45 2.95 11.38
C VAL A 167 -3.47 2.78 10.22
N GLY A 168 -3.49 3.69 9.24
CA GLY A 168 -2.57 3.69 8.10
C GLY A 168 -1.10 3.81 8.51
N ASP A 169 -0.77 4.73 9.41
CA ASP A 169 0.58 4.91 9.94
C ASP A 169 1.05 3.67 10.73
N VAL A 170 0.17 3.10 11.56
CA VAL A 170 0.48 1.88 12.33
C VAL A 170 0.68 0.68 11.39
N LEU A 171 -0.22 0.48 10.42
CA LEU A 171 -0.13 -0.57 9.41
C LEU A 171 1.14 -0.44 8.57
N GLY A 172 1.45 0.78 8.11
CA GLY A 172 2.66 1.11 7.35
C GLY A 172 3.96 0.91 8.13
N SER A 173 3.91 0.81 9.46
CA SER A 173 5.07 0.51 10.31
C SER A 173 5.36 -0.99 10.49
N LEU A 174 4.40 -1.87 10.19
CA LEU A 174 4.50 -3.31 10.42
C LEU A 174 5.31 -4.00 9.32
N ARG A 175 5.99 -5.11 9.64
CA ARG A 175 6.74 -5.90 8.66
C ARG A 175 6.53 -7.41 8.88
N GLY A 176 6.70 -8.19 7.81
CA GLY A 176 6.66 -9.66 7.87
C GLY A 176 5.31 -10.21 8.32
N SER A 177 5.32 -11.18 9.24
CA SER A 177 4.10 -11.83 9.74
C SER A 177 3.14 -10.86 10.45
N TYR A 178 3.66 -9.83 11.14
CA TYR A 178 2.80 -8.85 11.78
C TYR A 178 2.14 -7.90 10.77
N ALA A 179 2.80 -7.58 9.65
CA ALA A 179 2.14 -6.83 8.59
C ALA A 179 0.96 -7.61 8.03
N GLN A 180 1.14 -8.92 7.80
CA GLN A 180 0.06 -9.80 7.37
C GLN A 180 -1.11 -9.79 8.37
N LEU A 181 -0.83 -9.97 9.67
CA LEU A 181 -1.88 -9.89 10.70
C LEU A 181 -2.57 -8.52 10.73
N GLY A 182 -1.84 -7.42 10.51
CA GLY A 182 -2.40 -6.08 10.42
C GLY A 182 -3.35 -5.91 9.23
N PHE A 183 -2.98 -6.42 8.05
CA PHE A 183 -3.88 -6.42 6.88
C PHE A 183 -5.11 -7.31 7.09
N GLU A 184 -4.95 -8.48 7.72
CA GLU A 184 -6.06 -9.36 8.09
C GLU A 184 -7.00 -8.69 9.11
N ALA A 185 -6.45 -7.95 10.08
CA ALA A 185 -7.22 -7.21 11.07
C ALA A 185 -8.06 -6.10 10.44
N ILE A 186 -7.46 -5.25 9.59
CA ILE A 186 -8.20 -4.15 8.94
C ILE A 186 -9.22 -4.67 7.92
N GLY A 187 -8.85 -5.69 7.13
CA GLY A 187 -9.73 -6.38 6.19
C GLY A 187 -10.41 -5.44 5.19
N ASP A 188 -11.75 -5.44 5.20
CA ASP A 188 -12.62 -4.68 4.28
C ASP A 188 -12.50 -3.16 4.39
N LYS A 189 -11.84 -2.65 5.43
CA LYS A 189 -11.57 -1.21 5.63
C LYS A 189 -10.27 -0.71 5.01
N LEU A 190 -9.49 -1.58 4.36
CA LEU A 190 -8.26 -1.19 3.68
C LEU A 190 -8.45 -0.06 2.63
N PRO A 191 -9.51 -0.05 1.79
CA PRO A 191 -9.70 1.02 0.81
C PRO A 191 -9.84 2.41 1.45
N ASP A 192 -10.54 2.52 2.58
CA ASP A 192 -10.74 3.77 3.32
C ASP A 192 -9.40 4.29 3.89
N VAL A 193 -8.58 3.37 4.43
CA VAL A 193 -7.21 3.65 4.89
C VAL A 193 -6.32 4.13 3.75
N LEU A 194 -6.34 3.46 2.59
CA LEU A 194 -5.53 3.85 1.45
C LEU A 194 -5.92 5.22 0.88
N THR A 195 -7.21 5.55 0.88
CA THR A 195 -7.70 6.88 0.48
C THR A 195 -7.15 7.96 1.41
N SER A 196 -7.29 7.77 2.73
CA SER A 196 -6.76 8.72 3.73
C SER A 196 -5.23 8.85 3.68
N ALA A 197 -4.52 7.77 3.33
CA ALA A 197 -3.07 7.74 3.21
C ALA A 197 -2.49 8.56 2.02
N THR A 198 -3.34 9.14 1.17
CA THR A 198 -2.92 10.05 0.08
C THR A 198 -2.91 11.53 0.47
N ASP A 199 -3.39 11.87 1.68
CA ASP A 199 -3.40 13.24 2.26
C ASP A 199 -3.87 14.30 1.26
N GLY A 200 -5.05 14.07 0.67
CA GLY A 200 -5.66 14.99 -0.27
C GLY A 200 -6.16 16.24 0.44
N GLN A 201 -5.61 17.41 0.11
CA GLN A 201 -6.01 18.69 0.68
C GLN A 201 -6.49 19.64 -0.42
N LEU A 202 -7.79 19.91 -0.45
CA LEU A 202 -8.41 20.91 -1.31
C LEU A 202 -8.46 22.25 -0.57
N MET A 203 -7.95 23.32 -1.19
CA MET A 203 -8.03 24.68 -0.67
C MET A 203 -8.73 25.58 -1.67
N THR A 204 -9.68 26.37 -1.19
CA THR A 204 -10.39 27.41 -1.95
C THR A 204 -10.12 28.75 -1.28
N ILE A 205 -9.60 29.71 -2.05
CA ILE A 205 -9.40 31.08 -1.60
C ILE A 205 -10.36 31.98 -2.37
N ALA A 206 -11.24 32.68 -1.67
CA ALA A 206 -12.19 33.62 -2.24
C ALA A 206 -11.62 35.05 -2.17
N SER A 207 -11.45 35.67 -3.33
CA SER A 207 -10.96 37.07 -3.43
C SER A 207 -11.95 37.94 -4.22
N GLN A 208 -11.75 39.26 -4.21
CA GLN A 208 -12.52 40.18 -5.05
C GLN A 208 -12.35 39.92 -6.57
N ALA A 209 -11.29 39.21 -6.97
CA ALA A 209 -11.01 38.85 -8.36
C ALA A 209 -11.63 37.49 -8.77
N GLY A 210 -12.28 36.77 -7.85
CA GLY A 210 -12.81 35.42 -8.04
C GLY A 210 -12.27 34.42 -7.02
N ALA A 211 -12.80 33.19 -7.05
CA ALA A 211 -12.30 32.09 -6.24
C ALA A 211 -11.19 31.32 -6.98
N SER A 212 -10.12 30.97 -6.27
CA SER A 212 -9.07 30.07 -6.77
C SER A 212 -9.10 28.78 -5.97
N ASN A 213 -9.09 27.64 -6.65
CA ASN A 213 -9.02 26.32 -6.04
C ASN A 213 -7.63 25.72 -6.27
N SER A 214 -7.04 25.11 -5.25
CA SER A 214 -5.85 24.27 -5.37
C SER A 214 -6.03 22.97 -4.62
N ILE A 215 -5.44 21.89 -5.12
CA ILE A 215 -5.40 20.61 -4.42
C ILE A 215 -3.95 20.12 -4.35
N SER A 216 -3.55 19.58 -3.19
CA SER A 216 -2.28 18.92 -2.96
C SER A 216 -2.48 17.53 -2.38
N TRP A 217 -1.47 16.67 -2.54
CA TRP A 217 -1.45 15.31 -2.02
C TRP A 217 -0.07 14.98 -1.45
N ASN A 218 -0.01 14.02 -0.53
CA ASN A 218 1.20 13.39 -0.03
C ASN A 218 0.96 11.87 0.11
N ALA A 219 1.73 11.05 -0.60
CA ALA A 219 1.59 9.59 -0.59
C ALA A 219 2.64 8.87 0.27
N ASP A 220 3.32 9.55 1.20
CA ASP A 220 4.33 8.93 2.08
C ASP A 220 3.74 7.76 2.90
N SER A 221 2.58 7.97 3.54
CA SER A 221 1.90 6.90 4.30
C SER A 221 1.39 5.79 3.37
N PHE A 222 0.91 6.13 2.17
CA PHE A 222 0.53 5.14 1.16
C PHE A 222 1.72 4.25 0.78
N GLU A 223 2.89 4.85 0.48
CA GLU A 223 4.11 4.12 0.15
C GLU A 223 4.56 3.22 1.32
N ALA A 224 4.45 3.69 2.57
CA ALA A 224 4.76 2.91 3.76
C ALA A 224 3.86 1.67 3.91
N ILE A 225 2.54 1.81 3.64
CA ILE A 225 1.58 0.70 3.64
C ILE A 225 1.93 -0.31 2.53
N MET A 226 2.24 0.16 1.32
CA MET A 226 2.69 -0.72 0.24
C MET A 226 3.98 -1.46 0.62
N GLY A 227 4.92 -0.79 1.29
CA GLY A 227 6.15 -1.39 1.82
C GLY A 227 5.89 -2.45 2.89
N ALA A 228 4.89 -2.24 3.75
CA ALA A 228 4.43 -3.25 4.70
C ALA A 228 3.89 -4.49 3.98
N ALA A 229 3.02 -4.30 2.97
CA ALA A 229 2.48 -5.39 2.15
C ALA A 229 3.57 -6.16 1.39
N ALA A 230 4.52 -5.45 0.78
CA ALA A 230 5.65 -6.04 0.08
C ALA A 230 6.51 -6.95 0.99
N SER A 231 6.57 -6.65 2.29
CA SER A 231 7.32 -7.43 3.27
C SER A 231 6.63 -8.72 3.74
N THR A 232 5.35 -8.92 3.38
CA THR A 232 4.60 -10.14 3.72
C THR A 232 5.05 -11.34 2.88
N TYR A 233 4.63 -12.54 3.28
CA TYR A 233 4.94 -13.78 2.54
C TYR A 233 3.80 -14.26 1.65
N ASP A 234 2.60 -13.73 1.81
CA ASP A 234 1.39 -14.18 1.11
C ASP A 234 1.19 -13.43 -0.21
N PRO A 235 1.32 -14.11 -1.38
CA PRO A 235 1.13 -13.48 -2.68
C PRO A 235 -0.31 -13.02 -2.94
N ASP A 236 -1.31 -13.67 -2.33
CA ASP A 236 -2.72 -13.31 -2.51
C ASP A 236 -3.01 -12.00 -1.79
N LEU A 237 -2.55 -11.87 -0.54
CA LEU A 237 -2.61 -10.61 0.19
C LEU A 237 -1.91 -9.48 -0.58
N LYS A 238 -0.71 -9.73 -1.11
CA LYS A 238 0.00 -8.74 -1.93
C LYS A 238 -0.80 -8.32 -3.15
N ALA A 239 -1.42 -9.26 -3.85
CA ALA A 239 -2.27 -8.96 -5.01
C ALA A 239 -3.52 -8.15 -4.64
N GLN A 240 -4.15 -8.46 -3.51
CA GLN A 240 -5.31 -7.71 -2.99
C GLN A 240 -4.92 -6.27 -2.61
N VAL A 241 -3.81 -6.08 -1.89
CA VAL A 241 -3.33 -4.74 -1.53
C VAL A 241 -2.90 -3.95 -2.77
N PHE A 242 -2.23 -4.61 -3.74
CA PHE A 242 -1.88 -3.99 -5.02
C PHE A 242 -3.12 -3.52 -5.78
N ASP A 243 -4.17 -4.35 -5.86
CA ASP A 243 -5.41 -3.98 -6.54
C ASP A 243 -6.07 -2.77 -5.88
N ALA A 244 -6.25 -2.80 -4.56
CA ALA A 244 -6.80 -1.68 -3.80
C ALA A 244 -5.96 -0.40 -3.99
N GLY A 245 -4.63 -0.50 -3.95
CA GLY A 245 -3.73 0.63 -4.18
C GLY A 245 -3.82 1.21 -5.59
N VAL A 246 -4.03 0.38 -6.62
CA VAL A 246 -4.27 0.86 -7.99
C VAL A 246 -5.60 1.61 -8.09
N GLN A 247 -6.65 1.15 -7.39
CA GLN A 247 -7.94 1.86 -7.38
C GLN A 247 -7.78 3.27 -6.79
N THR A 248 -7.04 3.42 -5.69
CA THR A 248 -6.69 4.74 -5.12
C THR A 248 -5.85 5.57 -6.09
N LEU A 249 -4.85 4.98 -6.75
CA LEU A 249 -4.02 5.68 -7.75
C LEU A 249 -4.88 6.25 -8.89
N ARG A 250 -5.87 5.48 -9.38
CA ARG A 250 -6.81 5.95 -10.40
C ARG A 250 -7.64 7.12 -9.91
N ALA A 251 -8.13 7.08 -8.67
CA ALA A 251 -8.91 8.18 -8.09
C ALA A 251 -8.09 9.49 -8.05
N VAL A 252 -6.83 9.44 -7.60
CA VAL A 252 -5.91 10.60 -7.62
C VAL A 252 -5.65 11.06 -9.05
N ARG A 253 -5.33 10.13 -9.96
CA ARG A 253 -5.06 10.42 -11.38
C ARG A 253 -6.25 11.10 -12.06
N ASP A 254 -7.47 10.65 -11.80
CA ASP A 254 -8.67 11.11 -12.51
C ASP A 254 -9.30 12.35 -11.84
N THR A 255 -8.71 12.87 -10.76
CA THR A 255 -9.10 14.13 -10.12
C THR A 255 -8.70 15.32 -10.99
N ASP A 256 -9.56 15.71 -11.95
CA ASP A 256 -9.22 16.72 -12.97
C ASP A 256 -10.26 17.82 -13.24
N SER A 257 -11.37 17.96 -12.50
CA SER A 257 -12.29 19.08 -12.82
C SER A 257 -13.26 19.51 -11.71
N VAL A 258 -12.84 20.49 -10.90
CA VAL A 258 -13.79 21.40 -10.24
C VAL A 258 -14.07 22.57 -11.19
N LEU A 259 -15.35 22.85 -11.45
CA LEU A 259 -15.80 24.02 -12.23
C LEU A 259 -15.23 25.31 -11.60
N GLY A 260 -14.33 25.99 -12.31
CA GLY A 260 -13.73 27.25 -11.85
C GLY A 260 -12.21 27.39 -12.04
N GLY A 261 -11.53 26.34 -12.51
CA GLY A 261 -10.06 26.33 -12.63
C GLY A 261 -9.43 25.80 -11.34
N LEU A 262 -8.96 24.55 -11.39
CA LEU A 262 -8.28 23.88 -10.30
C LEU A 262 -6.77 23.90 -10.58
N THR A 263 -5.99 24.49 -9.68
CA THR A 263 -4.53 24.35 -9.70
C THR A 263 -4.16 23.06 -8.97
N VAL A 264 -3.75 22.05 -9.71
CA VAL A 264 -3.29 20.78 -9.18
C VAL A 264 -1.81 20.92 -8.80
N VAL A 265 -1.44 20.71 -7.54
CA VAL A 265 -0.08 20.83 -7.02
C VAL A 265 0.43 19.46 -6.59
N GLY A 266 1.63 19.08 -7.03
CA GLY A 266 2.30 17.86 -6.55
C GLY A 266 1.73 16.52 -7.03
N LYS A 267 0.70 16.51 -7.87
CA LYS A 267 0.06 15.28 -8.39
C LYS A 267 1.04 14.34 -9.08
N ASP A 268 1.92 14.83 -9.95
CA ASP A 268 2.90 13.99 -10.64
C ASP A 268 3.86 13.30 -9.67
N GLU A 269 4.29 14.02 -8.63
CA GLU A 269 5.16 13.47 -7.58
C GLU A 269 4.44 12.44 -6.71
N THR A 270 3.17 12.72 -6.37
CA THR A 270 2.31 11.79 -5.63
C THR A 270 2.06 10.51 -6.43
N LEU A 271 1.70 10.63 -7.71
CA LEU A 271 1.49 9.49 -8.60
C LEU A 271 2.78 8.66 -8.74
N ARG A 272 3.95 9.31 -8.78
CA ARG A 272 5.25 8.64 -8.76
C ARG A 272 5.47 7.85 -7.47
N GLN A 273 5.25 8.45 -6.30
CA GLN A 273 5.34 7.78 -4.98
C GLN A 273 4.38 6.58 -4.88
N MET A 274 3.11 6.76 -5.29
CA MET A 274 2.14 5.66 -5.31
C MET A 274 2.59 4.52 -6.24
N THR A 275 3.15 4.87 -7.40
CA THR A 275 3.69 3.89 -8.35
C THR A 275 4.92 3.17 -7.79
N ASP A 276 5.77 3.86 -7.03
CA ASP A 276 6.92 3.27 -6.34
C ASP A 276 6.49 2.23 -5.30
N GLY A 277 5.49 2.57 -4.47
CA GLY A 277 4.90 1.63 -3.51
C GLY A 277 4.30 0.39 -4.20
N LEU A 278 3.49 0.59 -5.24
CA LEU A 278 2.90 -0.51 -6.02
C LEU A 278 3.97 -1.38 -6.69
N THR A 279 5.05 -0.76 -7.19
CA THR A 279 6.20 -1.48 -7.75
C THR A 279 6.88 -2.32 -6.69
N ALA A 280 7.05 -1.83 -5.46
CA ALA A 280 7.65 -2.59 -4.38
C ALA A 280 6.85 -3.89 -4.07
N ILE A 281 5.52 -3.86 -4.16
CA ILE A 281 4.69 -5.06 -4.02
C ILE A 281 4.99 -6.06 -5.14
N ILE A 282 4.90 -5.63 -6.41
CA ILE A 282 5.18 -6.50 -7.56
C ILE A 282 6.61 -7.06 -7.51
N ASP A 283 7.59 -6.24 -7.15
CA ASP A 283 8.99 -6.66 -7.16
C ASP A 283 9.34 -7.57 -5.99
N SER A 284 8.55 -7.59 -4.92
CA SER A 284 8.75 -8.51 -3.78
C SER A 284 8.49 -9.97 -4.13
N ASP A 285 7.51 -10.24 -5.00
CA ASP A 285 7.21 -11.57 -5.57
C ASP A 285 6.47 -11.42 -6.90
N THR A 286 7.23 -11.14 -7.96
CA THR A 286 6.65 -10.81 -9.28
C THR A 286 5.83 -11.96 -9.83
N THR A 287 6.33 -13.19 -9.66
CA THR A 287 5.64 -14.37 -10.19
C THR A 287 4.41 -14.73 -9.37
N GLY A 288 4.47 -14.63 -8.04
CA GLY A 288 3.35 -14.92 -7.16
C GLY A 288 2.23 -13.90 -7.34
N VAL A 289 2.55 -12.60 -7.23
CA VAL A 289 1.54 -11.54 -7.34
C VAL A 289 0.85 -11.55 -8.70
N MET A 290 1.60 -11.72 -9.80
CA MET A 290 0.98 -11.81 -11.13
C MET A 290 0.09 -13.05 -11.29
N ARG A 291 0.45 -14.18 -10.68
CA ARG A 291 -0.42 -15.37 -10.70
C ARG A 291 -1.73 -15.10 -9.97
N GLU A 292 -1.68 -14.50 -8.80
CA GLU A 292 -2.90 -14.20 -8.03
C GLU A 292 -3.78 -13.19 -8.77
N LEU A 293 -3.22 -12.12 -9.33
CA LEU A 293 -3.97 -11.18 -10.17
C LEU A 293 -4.58 -11.84 -11.42
N THR A 294 -3.90 -12.83 -12.01
CA THR A 294 -4.39 -13.51 -13.22
C THR A 294 -5.62 -14.36 -12.97
N TYR A 295 -5.72 -14.96 -11.78
CA TYR A 295 -6.70 -15.98 -11.46
C TYR A 295 -7.73 -15.57 -10.40
N ASN A 296 -7.61 -14.38 -9.83
CA ASN A 296 -8.63 -13.77 -8.98
C ASN A 296 -9.74 -13.14 -9.85
N GLN A 297 -11.01 -13.38 -9.49
CA GLN A 297 -12.18 -12.93 -10.26
C GLN A 297 -12.26 -11.40 -10.40
N GLN A 298 -11.77 -10.65 -9.42
CA GLN A 298 -11.84 -9.19 -9.40
C GLN A 298 -10.79 -8.55 -10.31
N THR A 299 -9.65 -9.22 -10.54
CA THR A 299 -8.49 -8.65 -11.23
C THR A 299 -8.14 -9.36 -12.53
N MET A 300 -8.73 -10.53 -12.82
CA MET A 300 -8.47 -11.31 -14.03
C MET A 300 -8.78 -10.59 -15.36
N ASP A 301 -9.50 -9.45 -15.32
CA ASP A 301 -9.77 -8.60 -16.48
C ASP A 301 -8.54 -7.80 -16.94
N GLY A 302 -7.51 -7.69 -16.08
CA GLY A 302 -6.25 -7.01 -16.34
C GLY A 302 -6.29 -5.50 -16.14
N SER A 303 -7.40 -4.92 -15.70
CA SER A 303 -7.56 -3.47 -15.58
C SER A 303 -6.55 -2.87 -14.60
N SER A 304 -6.44 -3.44 -13.40
CA SER A 304 -5.57 -2.88 -12.34
C SER A 304 -4.10 -2.92 -12.74
N PHE A 305 -3.63 -4.07 -13.25
CA PHE A 305 -2.25 -4.16 -13.74
C PHE A 305 -2.00 -3.23 -14.94
N ALA A 306 -2.95 -3.09 -15.87
CA ALA A 306 -2.80 -2.19 -17.01
C ALA A 306 -2.78 -0.70 -16.60
N ALA A 307 -3.53 -0.29 -15.58
CA ALA A 307 -3.47 1.08 -15.06
C ALA A 307 -2.12 1.38 -14.40
N TYR A 308 -1.62 0.45 -13.57
CA TYR A 308 -0.26 0.53 -13.03
C TYR A 308 0.78 0.62 -14.16
N ALA A 309 0.70 -0.27 -15.16
CA ALA A 309 1.64 -0.26 -16.28
C ALA A 309 1.55 1.04 -17.09
N LYS A 310 0.36 1.62 -17.29
CA LYS A 310 0.18 2.90 -17.97
C LYS A 310 0.91 4.02 -17.22
N GLU A 311 0.81 4.04 -15.90
CA GLU A 311 1.47 5.03 -15.08
C GLU A 311 3.00 4.87 -15.09
N MET A 312 3.50 3.64 -15.03
CA MET A 312 4.92 3.32 -15.25
C MET A 312 5.43 3.85 -16.60
N LEU A 313 4.64 3.70 -17.66
CA LEU A 313 4.97 4.19 -19.01
C LEU A 313 4.87 5.72 -19.13
N ASN A 314 3.98 6.38 -18.40
CA ASN A 314 3.95 7.85 -18.32
C ASN A 314 5.22 8.40 -17.67
N GLN A 315 5.77 7.65 -16.71
CA GLN A 315 6.99 7.99 -15.97
C GLN A 315 8.29 7.53 -16.65
N GLY A 316 8.22 6.89 -17.83
CA GLY A 316 9.41 6.40 -18.56
C GLY A 316 10.12 5.23 -17.87
N ARG A 317 9.35 4.34 -17.21
CA ARG A 317 9.85 3.20 -16.43
C ARG A 317 9.78 1.88 -17.20
N GLU A 318 9.98 1.91 -18.52
CA GLU A 318 9.98 0.72 -19.39
C GLU A 318 10.98 -0.34 -18.92
N GLN A 319 12.10 0.10 -18.33
CA GLN A 319 13.12 -0.80 -17.82
C GLN A 319 12.60 -1.70 -16.70
N GLU A 320 11.78 -1.18 -15.79
CA GLU A 320 11.26 -1.95 -14.65
C GLU A 320 10.20 -2.95 -15.12
N LEU A 321 9.30 -2.53 -16.01
CA LEU A 321 8.36 -3.44 -16.68
C LEU A 321 9.10 -4.57 -17.41
N GLY A 322 10.21 -4.26 -18.10
CA GLY A 322 11.02 -5.29 -18.74
C GLY A 322 11.69 -6.25 -17.75
N GLN A 323 12.11 -5.77 -16.58
CA GLN A 323 12.65 -6.64 -15.53
C GLN A 323 11.59 -7.59 -14.99
N GLN A 324 10.38 -7.09 -14.75
CA GLN A 324 9.23 -7.88 -14.31
C GLN A 324 8.87 -8.94 -15.36
N MET A 325 8.82 -8.56 -16.65
CA MET A 325 8.64 -9.52 -17.75
C MET A 325 9.71 -10.61 -17.74
N GLY A 326 10.98 -10.24 -17.57
CA GLY A 326 12.08 -11.20 -17.48
C GLY A 326 11.90 -12.19 -16.33
N ARG A 327 11.52 -11.74 -15.13
CA ARG A 327 11.23 -12.63 -13.99
C ARG A 327 10.04 -13.56 -14.28
N LEU A 328 9.02 -13.09 -14.98
CA LEU A 328 7.89 -13.93 -15.42
C LEU A 328 8.27 -14.96 -16.50
N GLN A 329 9.40 -14.77 -17.18
CA GLN A 329 9.91 -15.74 -18.17
C GLN A 329 10.76 -16.83 -17.53
N VAL A 330 11.50 -16.52 -16.47
CA VAL A 330 12.58 -17.38 -15.94
C VAL A 330 12.50 -17.61 -14.42
N GLY A 331 11.33 -17.37 -13.82
CA GLY A 331 11.08 -17.44 -12.38
C GLY A 331 11.51 -16.18 -11.61
N ASN A 332 10.95 -15.98 -10.42
CA ASN A 332 11.11 -14.75 -9.63
C ASN A 332 12.58 -14.37 -9.37
N TYR A 333 13.41 -15.39 -9.12
CA TYR A 333 14.85 -15.22 -8.86
C TYR A 333 15.71 -15.23 -10.13
N ALA A 334 15.10 -15.32 -11.31
CA ALA A 334 15.77 -15.42 -12.60
C ALA A 334 16.83 -16.54 -12.65
N THR A 335 16.46 -17.73 -12.17
CA THR A 335 17.36 -18.91 -12.13
C THR A 335 16.79 -20.14 -12.81
N GLU A 336 15.52 -20.13 -13.19
CA GLU A 336 14.86 -21.30 -13.75
C GLU A 336 14.99 -21.36 -15.28
N ASN A 337 14.94 -22.58 -15.82
CA ASN A 337 14.86 -22.74 -17.27
C ASN A 337 13.45 -22.30 -17.74
N PRO A 338 13.34 -21.40 -18.72
CA PRO A 338 12.05 -20.85 -19.13
C PRO A 338 11.09 -21.89 -19.72
N VAL A 339 11.60 -22.94 -20.39
CA VAL A 339 10.75 -23.99 -20.96
C VAL A 339 10.12 -24.83 -19.83
N ASP A 340 10.94 -25.23 -18.86
CA ASP A 340 10.47 -26.02 -17.72
C ASP A 340 9.55 -25.18 -16.82
N TYR A 341 9.95 -23.94 -16.51
CA TYR A 341 9.20 -23.01 -15.67
C TYR A 341 7.80 -22.72 -16.23
N LEU A 342 7.69 -22.36 -17.51
CA LEU A 342 6.40 -22.03 -18.13
C LEU A 342 5.50 -23.27 -18.31
N ASN A 343 6.09 -24.47 -18.35
CA ASN A 343 5.35 -25.72 -18.47
C ASN A 343 4.98 -26.35 -17.12
N GLN A 344 5.30 -25.72 -15.99
CA GLN A 344 4.86 -26.19 -14.68
C GLN A 344 3.33 -26.26 -14.62
N VAL A 345 2.84 -27.41 -14.15
CA VAL A 345 1.40 -27.70 -14.06
C VAL A 345 0.95 -27.57 -12.62
N GLU A 346 -0.20 -26.96 -12.44
CA GLU A 346 -0.91 -26.84 -11.17
C GLU A 346 -2.33 -27.40 -11.34
N THR A 347 -2.82 -28.16 -10.37
CA THR A 347 -4.22 -28.60 -10.32
C THR A 347 -5.09 -27.48 -9.73
N VAL A 348 -6.13 -27.08 -10.46
CA VAL A 348 -7.08 -26.06 -10.00
C VAL A 348 -7.84 -26.61 -8.79
N VAL A 349 -7.81 -25.86 -7.69
CA VAL A 349 -8.44 -26.23 -6.42
C VAL A 349 -9.90 -26.64 -6.62
N GLY A 350 -10.26 -27.81 -6.09
CA GLY A 350 -11.63 -28.34 -6.17
C GLY A 350 -12.00 -28.95 -7.52
N THR A 351 -11.05 -29.15 -8.44
CA THR A 351 -11.27 -29.77 -9.75
C THR A 351 -10.12 -30.72 -10.13
N ASP A 352 -10.33 -31.55 -11.15
CA ASP A 352 -9.26 -32.34 -11.78
C ASP A 352 -8.59 -31.58 -12.94
N GLN A 353 -8.88 -30.28 -13.10
CA GLN A 353 -8.36 -29.48 -14.21
C GLN A 353 -6.94 -29.04 -13.93
N GLU A 354 -6.04 -29.36 -14.85
CA GLU A 354 -4.67 -28.87 -14.86
C GLU A 354 -4.58 -27.50 -15.56
N ARG A 355 -3.79 -26.59 -14.99
CA ARG A 355 -3.45 -25.29 -15.59
C ARG A 355 -1.94 -25.05 -15.59
N ARG A 356 -1.47 -24.23 -16.53
CA ARG A 356 -0.10 -23.72 -16.58
C ARG A 356 -0.09 -22.29 -16.07
N ALA A 357 -0.08 -22.15 -14.74
CA ALA A 357 -0.28 -20.86 -14.07
C ALA A 357 0.76 -19.82 -14.51
N ASN A 358 2.03 -20.23 -14.63
CA ASN A 358 3.14 -19.36 -15.01
C ASN A 358 3.00 -18.79 -16.44
N ALA A 359 2.60 -19.63 -17.40
CA ALA A 359 2.33 -19.20 -18.77
C ALA A 359 1.15 -18.23 -18.85
N GLY A 360 0.06 -18.52 -18.13
CA GLY A 360 -1.10 -17.63 -18.05
C GLY A 360 -0.77 -16.28 -17.41
N ALA A 361 0.05 -16.26 -16.36
CA ALA A 361 0.49 -15.03 -15.71
C ALA A 361 1.36 -14.15 -16.62
N LEU A 362 2.24 -14.77 -17.41
CA LEU A 362 3.00 -14.06 -18.44
C LEU A 362 2.07 -13.49 -19.53
N GLY A 363 1.04 -14.23 -19.94
CA GLY A 363 0.03 -13.75 -20.89
C GLY A 363 -0.77 -12.57 -20.36
N TYR A 364 -1.18 -12.64 -19.09
CA TYR A 364 -1.86 -11.55 -18.38
C TYR A 364 -0.99 -10.28 -18.33
N PHE A 365 0.29 -10.42 -17.94
CA PHE A 365 1.25 -9.32 -17.93
C PHE A 365 1.42 -8.69 -19.31
N VAL A 366 1.67 -9.49 -20.35
CA VAL A 366 1.87 -8.99 -21.71
C VAL A 366 0.62 -8.27 -22.23
N GLY A 367 -0.57 -8.81 -21.94
CA GLY A 367 -1.84 -8.17 -22.28
C GLY A 367 -2.01 -6.82 -21.57
N GLY A 368 -1.68 -6.73 -20.29
CA GLY A 368 -1.81 -5.49 -19.52
C GLY A 368 -0.82 -4.41 -19.97
N VAL A 369 0.44 -4.77 -20.24
CA VAL A 369 1.43 -3.83 -20.81
C VAL A 369 1.00 -3.37 -22.20
N TYR A 370 0.44 -4.27 -23.02
CA TYR A 370 -0.07 -3.89 -24.34
C TYR A 370 -1.25 -2.92 -24.23
N ALA A 371 -2.25 -3.22 -23.40
CA ALA A 371 -3.39 -2.34 -23.14
C ALA A 371 -2.92 -0.96 -22.65
N ALA A 372 -2.00 -0.92 -21.67
CA ALA A 372 -1.39 0.30 -21.17
C ALA A 372 -0.69 1.11 -22.27
N THR A 373 0.12 0.45 -23.11
CA THR A 373 0.85 1.09 -24.22
C THR A 373 -0.11 1.73 -25.22
N THR A 374 -1.21 1.06 -25.56
CA THR A 374 -2.24 1.59 -26.46
C THR A 374 -3.09 2.69 -25.84
N ALA A 375 -3.32 2.65 -24.53
CA ALA A 375 -4.04 3.69 -23.80
C ALA A 375 -3.19 4.96 -23.60
N ARG A 376 -1.87 4.82 -23.56
CA ARG A 376 -0.93 5.94 -23.41
C ARG A 376 -0.76 6.75 -24.70
N SER A 377 -0.53 6.09 -25.83
CA SER A 377 -0.27 6.77 -27.10
C SER A 377 -0.97 6.09 -28.26
N ALA A 378 -1.52 6.89 -29.17
CA ALA A 378 -2.03 6.42 -30.46
C ALA A 378 -0.93 6.32 -31.54
N ASP A 379 0.27 6.84 -31.28
CA ASP A 379 1.39 6.78 -32.23
C ASP A 379 2.06 5.39 -32.20
N VAL A 380 1.96 4.69 -33.33
CA VAL A 380 2.55 3.36 -33.51
C VAL A 380 4.08 3.38 -33.37
N ALA A 381 4.76 4.47 -33.73
CA ALA A 381 6.20 4.60 -33.57
C ALA A 381 6.58 4.65 -32.08
N ASP A 382 5.92 5.50 -31.30
CA ASP A 382 6.12 5.60 -29.85
C ASP A 382 5.82 4.28 -29.15
N GLN A 383 4.71 3.62 -29.50
CA GLN A 383 4.36 2.30 -28.95
C GLN A 383 5.46 1.27 -29.21
N ARG A 384 6.04 1.26 -30.43
CA ARG A 384 7.13 0.34 -30.80
C ARG A 384 8.41 0.65 -30.04
N GLU A 385 8.76 1.91 -29.86
CA GLU A 385 9.93 2.33 -29.09
C GLU A 385 9.81 1.88 -27.63
N THR A 386 8.65 2.15 -27.03
CA THR A 386 8.27 1.73 -25.66
C THR A 386 8.48 0.24 -25.47
N VAL A 387 7.85 -0.58 -26.31
CA VAL A 387 7.98 -2.05 -26.23
C VAL A 387 9.40 -2.53 -26.47
N THR A 388 10.15 -1.87 -27.36
CA THR A 388 11.55 -2.22 -27.60
C THR A 388 12.42 -1.99 -26.37
N ALA A 389 12.17 -0.92 -25.60
CA ALA A 389 12.86 -0.66 -24.34
C ALA A 389 12.54 -1.74 -23.29
N ILE A 390 11.26 -2.12 -23.15
CA ILE A 390 10.81 -3.21 -22.27
C ILE A 390 11.54 -4.52 -22.63
N LEU A 391 11.53 -4.91 -23.90
CA LEU A 391 12.16 -6.15 -24.37
C LEU A 391 13.69 -6.17 -24.15
N LYS A 392 14.38 -5.04 -24.35
CA LYS A 392 15.82 -4.93 -24.06
C LYS A 392 16.12 -5.16 -22.58
N SER A 393 15.27 -4.65 -21.70
CA SER A 393 15.41 -4.86 -20.26
C SER A 393 15.08 -6.31 -19.86
N ALA A 394 14.04 -6.91 -20.43
CA ALA A 394 13.73 -8.33 -20.24
C ALA A 394 14.91 -9.24 -20.64
N LEU A 395 15.55 -8.94 -21.79
CA LEU A 395 16.75 -9.65 -22.24
C LEU A 395 17.88 -9.60 -21.20
N THR A 396 18.05 -8.47 -20.51
CA THR A 396 19.08 -8.31 -19.47
C THR A 396 18.85 -9.24 -18.28
N VAL A 397 17.59 -9.51 -17.92
CA VAL A 397 17.23 -10.48 -16.87
C VAL A 397 17.47 -11.91 -17.36
N VAL A 398 16.99 -12.24 -18.57
CA VAL A 398 17.19 -13.57 -19.18
C VAL A 398 18.69 -13.88 -19.32
N ASP A 399 19.52 -12.90 -19.68
CA ASP A 399 20.97 -13.05 -19.79
C ASP A 399 21.64 -13.40 -18.46
N LYS A 400 21.09 -12.92 -17.33
CA LYS A 400 21.60 -13.19 -15.97
C LYS A 400 21.24 -14.58 -15.45
N VAL A 401 20.32 -15.30 -16.08
CA VAL A 401 20.02 -16.70 -15.71
C VAL A 401 21.31 -17.49 -15.80
N ALA A 402 21.87 -17.85 -14.65
CA ALA A 402 23.05 -18.69 -14.59
C ALA A 402 22.69 -19.98 -15.33
N SER A 403 23.48 -20.37 -16.32
CA SER A 403 23.48 -21.76 -16.74
C SER A 403 23.79 -22.56 -15.48
N LEU A 404 22.80 -23.20 -14.87
CA LEU A 404 22.96 -24.07 -13.71
C LEU A 404 23.81 -25.28 -14.13
N GLY A 405 25.12 -25.06 -14.24
CA GLY A 405 26.16 -26.05 -14.03
C GLY A 405 26.71 -25.76 -12.65
N GLY A 406 26.24 -26.49 -11.64
CA GLY A 406 26.66 -26.30 -10.25
C GLY A 406 28.19 -26.44 -10.05
N PRO A 407 28.70 -26.12 -8.85
CA PRO A 407 30.13 -26.15 -8.49
C PRO A 407 30.80 -27.54 -8.60
N THR A 408 30.06 -28.59 -8.97
CA THR A 408 30.58 -29.94 -9.23
C THR A 408 30.80 -30.26 -10.71
N GLY A 409 30.60 -29.32 -11.65
CA GLY A 409 30.99 -29.53 -13.05
C GLY A 409 30.30 -30.72 -13.73
N ARG A 410 29.13 -31.15 -13.24
CA ARG A 410 28.24 -32.02 -14.02
C ARG A 410 27.32 -31.16 -14.87
N VAL A 411 27.75 -30.97 -16.11
CA VAL A 411 26.89 -30.57 -17.21
C VAL A 411 25.73 -31.57 -17.26
N VAL A 412 24.51 -31.16 -16.88
CA VAL A 412 23.31 -31.81 -17.41
C VAL A 412 23.22 -31.32 -18.85
N ALA A 413 23.97 -31.96 -19.74
CA ALA A 413 24.02 -31.63 -21.15
C ALA A 413 22.64 -31.89 -21.74
N GLY A 414 21.96 -30.85 -22.23
CA GLY A 414 20.75 -31.02 -23.04
C GLY A 414 19.70 -29.92 -22.88
N GLY A 415 19.02 -29.83 -21.73
CA GLY A 415 17.77 -29.03 -21.61
C GLY A 415 17.94 -27.61 -21.04
N ALA A 416 18.72 -27.46 -19.97
CA ALA A 416 18.78 -26.22 -19.19
C ALA A 416 19.40 -25.03 -19.96
N ALA A 417 20.41 -25.28 -20.80
CA ALA A 417 21.05 -24.25 -21.63
C ALA A 417 20.20 -23.86 -22.85
N VAL A 418 19.45 -24.80 -23.39
CA VAL A 418 18.67 -24.63 -24.63
C VAL A 418 17.47 -23.71 -24.41
N GLY A 419 16.75 -23.86 -23.29
CA GLY A 419 15.60 -22.98 -22.99
C GLY A 419 15.98 -21.51 -22.86
N LYS A 420 17.12 -21.21 -22.21
CA LYS A 420 17.65 -19.84 -22.10
C LYS A 420 17.98 -19.27 -23.48
N GLU A 421 18.73 -20.01 -24.29
CA GLU A 421 19.09 -19.59 -25.65
C GLU A 421 17.85 -19.33 -26.50
N TRP A 422 16.84 -20.20 -26.41
CA TRP A 422 15.57 -20.03 -27.11
C TRP A 422 14.80 -18.79 -26.67
N MET A 423 14.83 -18.45 -25.39
CA MET A 423 14.24 -17.20 -24.89
C MET A 423 15.01 -15.97 -25.39
N GLN A 424 16.34 -16.00 -25.36
CA GLN A 424 17.16 -14.92 -25.92
C GLN A 424 16.89 -14.70 -27.42
N ILE A 425 16.73 -15.79 -28.17
CA ILE A 425 16.40 -15.73 -29.60
C ILE A 425 15.04 -15.09 -29.80
N ALA A 426 14.02 -15.50 -29.04
CA ALA A 426 12.68 -14.92 -29.10
C ALA A 426 12.69 -13.40 -28.88
N VAL A 427 13.32 -12.95 -27.78
CA VAL A 427 13.41 -11.51 -27.44
C VAL A 427 14.22 -10.73 -28.49
N LYS A 428 15.36 -11.27 -28.96
CA LYS A 428 16.17 -10.62 -30.01
C LYS A 428 15.43 -10.50 -31.34
N ASN A 429 14.69 -11.55 -31.73
CA ASN A 429 13.88 -11.52 -32.95
C ASN A 429 12.74 -10.52 -32.84
N ALA A 430 12.08 -10.42 -31.68
CA ALA A 430 11.03 -9.44 -31.43
C ALA A 430 11.55 -7.98 -31.49
N ILE A 431 12.76 -7.73 -30.97
CA ILE A 431 13.43 -6.42 -31.07
C ILE A 431 13.79 -6.09 -32.52
N ALA A 432 14.26 -7.07 -33.29
CA ALA A 432 14.68 -6.88 -34.68
C ALA A 432 13.52 -6.72 -35.67
N ASP A 433 12.29 -7.11 -35.31
CA ASP A 433 11.12 -6.96 -36.19
C ASP A 433 10.57 -5.52 -36.17
N GLU A 434 11.27 -4.64 -36.87
CA GLU A 434 10.91 -3.23 -37.01
C GLU A 434 9.51 -3.01 -37.62
N GLY A 435 8.99 -3.99 -38.38
CA GLY A 435 7.68 -3.92 -39.04
C GLY A 435 6.50 -4.32 -38.15
N ALA A 436 6.71 -5.14 -37.12
CA ALA A 436 5.65 -5.61 -36.24
C ALA A 436 5.02 -4.50 -35.39
N ALA A 437 3.73 -4.66 -35.07
CA ALA A 437 3.04 -3.83 -34.08
C ALA A 437 3.55 -4.14 -32.66
N ALA A 438 3.38 -3.19 -31.73
CA ALA A 438 3.86 -3.29 -30.35
C ALA A 438 3.39 -4.57 -29.63
N GLY A 439 2.11 -4.92 -29.72
CA GLY A 439 1.57 -6.15 -29.11
C GLY A 439 2.20 -7.42 -29.66
N ILE A 440 2.38 -7.51 -30.98
CA ILE A 440 3.02 -8.66 -31.65
C ILE A 440 4.47 -8.82 -31.19
N ARG A 441 5.19 -7.71 -30.94
CA ARG A 441 6.56 -7.78 -30.43
C ARG A 441 6.62 -8.30 -29.01
N LEU A 442 5.74 -7.81 -28.12
CA LEU A 442 5.69 -8.32 -26.74
C LEU A 442 5.36 -9.82 -26.73
N GLU A 443 4.36 -10.24 -27.51
CA GLU A 443 3.95 -11.63 -27.66
C GLU A 443 5.11 -12.52 -28.12
N ARG A 444 5.78 -12.15 -29.21
CA ARG A 444 6.92 -12.91 -29.74
C ARG A 444 8.13 -12.90 -28.83
N GLY A 445 8.29 -11.87 -28.02
CA GLY A 445 9.34 -11.79 -27.02
C GLY A 445 9.03 -12.59 -25.76
N ALA A 446 7.78 -13.01 -25.53
CA ALA A 446 7.34 -13.62 -24.28
C ALA A 446 7.71 -15.10 -24.16
N LEU A 447 7.53 -15.89 -25.21
CA LEU A 447 7.72 -17.34 -25.19
C LEU A 447 9.04 -17.75 -25.86
N PRO A 448 9.72 -18.81 -25.40
CA PRO A 448 10.98 -19.25 -26.00
C PRO A 448 10.74 -19.79 -27.42
N VAL A 449 11.70 -19.59 -28.33
CA VAL A 449 11.62 -20.03 -29.74
C VAL A 449 12.87 -20.82 -30.12
N ASN A 450 12.68 -21.96 -30.79
CA ASN A 450 13.79 -22.73 -31.34
C ASN A 450 14.39 -22.01 -32.55
N GLY A 451 15.65 -21.58 -32.44
CA GLY A 451 16.34 -20.83 -33.49
C GLY A 451 16.57 -21.58 -34.81
N GLN A 452 16.46 -22.91 -34.84
CA GLN A 452 16.64 -23.70 -36.07
C GLN A 452 15.35 -23.87 -36.86
N THR A 453 14.22 -24.07 -36.17
CA THR A 453 12.92 -24.33 -36.82
C THR A 453 12.02 -23.10 -36.85
N GLY A 454 12.26 -22.12 -35.97
CA GLY A 454 11.37 -20.99 -35.74
C GLY A 454 10.10 -21.35 -34.98
N GLU A 455 9.97 -22.61 -34.52
CA GLU A 455 8.83 -23.08 -33.74
C GLU A 455 8.96 -22.67 -32.27
N LEU A 456 7.84 -22.60 -31.56
CA LEU A 456 7.82 -22.36 -30.11
C LEU A 456 8.63 -23.46 -29.41
N GLY A 457 9.54 -23.04 -28.54
CA GLY A 457 10.35 -23.91 -27.68
C GLY A 457 9.55 -24.52 -26.52
N VAL A 458 8.27 -24.20 -26.43
CA VAL A 458 7.29 -24.73 -25.48
C VAL A 458 6.17 -25.41 -26.24
N GLY A 459 5.53 -26.41 -25.63
CA GLY A 459 4.43 -27.14 -26.28
C GLY A 459 3.13 -26.32 -26.38
N ASP A 460 2.22 -26.77 -27.25
CA ASP A 460 0.94 -26.11 -27.54
C ASP A 460 0.12 -25.73 -26.29
N ALA A 461 0.19 -26.55 -25.24
CA ALA A 461 -0.55 -26.28 -24.01
C ALA A 461 -0.01 -25.07 -23.23
N VAL A 462 1.29 -24.78 -23.33
CA VAL A 462 1.89 -23.54 -22.76
C VAL A 462 1.45 -22.34 -23.60
N ALA A 463 1.54 -22.46 -24.93
CA ALA A 463 1.13 -21.42 -25.85
C ALA A 463 -0.35 -21.05 -25.66
N SER A 464 -1.24 -22.04 -25.62
CA SER A 464 -2.68 -21.83 -25.38
C SER A 464 -2.93 -21.13 -24.04
N ALA A 465 -2.30 -21.57 -22.94
CA ALA A 465 -2.50 -20.94 -21.64
C ALA A 465 -2.05 -19.47 -21.60
N PHE A 466 -0.96 -19.14 -22.30
CA PHE A 466 -0.47 -17.78 -22.48
C PHE A 466 -1.42 -16.94 -23.36
N GLU A 467 -1.76 -17.45 -24.54
CA GLU A 467 -2.61 -16.77 -25.53
C GLU A 467 -4.02 -16.49 -25.00
N ASP A 468 -4.61 -17.43 -24.25
CA ASP A 468 -5.94 -17.28 -23.66
C ASP A 468 -5.98 -16.07 -22.71
N ARG A 469 -4.95 -15.89 -21.88
CA ARG A 469 -4.86 -14.77 -20.93
C ARG A 469 -4.50 -13.47 -21.62
N LEU A 470 -3.55 -13.50 -22.55
CA LEU A 470 -3.20 -12.35 -23.39
C LEU A 470 -4.43 -11.80 -24.12
N ALA A 471 -5.18 -12.67 -24.80
CA ALA A 471 -6.35 -12.29 -25.58
C ALA A 471 -7.53 -11.86 -24.69
N SER A 472 -7.66 -12.42 -23.48
CA SER A 472 -8.64 -11.96 -22.50
C SER A 472 -8.32 -10.52 -22.09
N VAL A 473 -7.15 -10.29 -21.50
CA VAL A 473 -6.74 -8.99 -20.94
C VAL A 473 -6.73 -7.90 -22.01
N THR A 474 -6.18 -8.18 -23.19
CA THR A 474 -6.15 -7.21 -24.30
C THR A 474 -7.55 -6.72 -24.70
N ARG A 475 -8.59 -7.54 -24.51
CA ARG A 475 -9.98 -7.17 -24.83
C ARG A 475 -10.71 -6.51 -23.67
N THR A 476 -10.35 -6.82 -22.42
CA THR A 476 -11.13 -6.45 -21.25
C THR A 476 -10.53 -5.33 -20.42
N ALA A 477 -9.20 -5.17 -20.41
CA ALA A 477 -8.53 -4.22 -19.56
C ALA A 477 -8.92 -2.78 -19.89
N GLN A 478 -9.18 -1.99 -18.85
CA GLN A 478 -9.51 -0.57 -18.94
C GLN A 478 -8.48 0.25 -18.14
N PRO A 479 -7.37 0.71 -18.76
CA PRO A 479 -6.21 1.33 -18.09
C PRO A 479 -6.36 2.79 -17.66
#